data_AF-K1ZYC9-F1
#
_entry.id   AF-K1ZYC9-F1
#
_cell.length_a   1.000
_cell.length_b   1.000
_cell.length_c   1.000
_cell.angle_alpha   90.00
_cell.angle_beta   90.00
_cell.angle_gamma   90.00
#
_symmetry.space_group_name_H-M   'P 1'
#
loop_
_entity.id
_entity.type
_entity.pdbx_description
1 polymer ?
#
loop_
_entity_poly.entity_id
_entity_poly.type
_entity_poly.pdbx_seq_one_letter_code
_entity_poly.pdbx_strand_id
1 'polypeptide(L)'
;MTPEAARRIPLVIAGEIAATPAQVASAITLLDEGATVPFIARYRKEVTGGLDDTQLRNLAERLVYLRELEARRAAILGSITDQG
;
A
#
# COMPACT_ATOMS: atom_id res chain seq x y z
N MET A 1 3.21 6.35 9.93
CA MET A 1 3.53 4.98 9.48
C MET A 1 4.99 4.70 9.82
N THR A 2 5.32 3.54 10.39
CA THR A 2 6.72 3.22 10.72
C THR A 2 7.54 2.99 9.45
N PRO A 3 8.87 3.24 9.46
CA PRO A 3 9.73 2.96 8.30
C PRO A 3 9.71 1.49 7.86
N GLU A 4 9.49 0.57 8.81
CA GLU A 4 9.35 -0.86 8.52
C GLU A 4 8.04 -1.17 7.79
N ALA A 5 6.92 -0.62 8.26
CA ALA A 5 5.62 -0.77 7.59
C ALA A 5 5.67 -0.26 6.15
N ALA A 6 6.34 0.87 5.91
CA ALA A 6 6.52 1.45 4.59
C ALA A 6 7.24 0.51 3.61
N ARG A 7 8.16 -0.33 4.11
CA ARG A 7 8.87 -1.34 3.30
C ARG A 7 8.06 -2.63 3.16
N ARG A 8 7.36 -3.04 4.21
CA ARG A 8 6.65 -4.33 4.27
C ARG A 8 5.34 -4.34 3.49
N ILE A 9 4.56 -3.25 3.52
CA ILE A 9 3.26 -3.18 2.85
C ILE A 9 3.39 -3.44 1.34
N PRO A 10 4.32 -2.79 0.59
CA PRO A 10 4.48 -3.07 -0.83
C PRO A 10 4.87 -4.52 -1.13
N LEU A 11 5.69 -5.15 -0.28
CA LEU A 11 6.11 -6.55 -0.44
C LEU A 11 4.92 -7.52 -0.29
N VAL A 12 4.06 -7.30 0.71
CA VAL A 12 2.89 -8.15 0.95
C VAL A 12 1.92 -8.04 -0.21
N ILE A 13 1.53 -6.82 -0.60
CA ILE A 13 0.54 -6.61 -1.65
C ILE A 13 1.06 -7.12 -3.00
N ALA A 14 2.35 -6.96 -3.30
CA ALA A 14 2.96 -7.45 -4.53
C ALA A 14 2.75 -8.97 -4.71
N GLY A 15 2.91 -9.74 -3.63
CA GLY A 15 2.65 -11.18 -3.64
C GLY A 15 1.17 -11.53 -3.83
N GLU A 16 0.25 -10.69 -3.34
CA GLU A 16 -1.20 -10.91 -3.40
C GLU A 16 -1.79 -10.62 -4.79
N ILE A 17 -1.21 -9.68 -5.54
CA ILE A 17 -1.75 -9.24 -6.86
C ILE A 17 -0.89 -9.67 -8.05
N ALA A 18 0.10 -10.54 -7.83
CA ALA A 18 1.08 -10.97 -8.84
C ALA A 18 1.79 -9.78 -9.52
N ALA A 19 2.31 -8.86 -8.71
CA ALA A 19 3.08 -7.70 -9.16
C ALA A 19 4.45 -7.65 -8.48
N THR A 20 5.28 -6.69 -8.89
CA THR A 20 6.52 -6.37 -8.19
C THR A 20 6.28 -5.33 -7.09
N PRO A 21 7.11 -5.33 -6.02
CA PRO A 21 7.02 -4.30 -4.97
C PRO A 21 7.20 -2.88 -5.51
N ALA A 22 7.98 -2.71 -6.59
CA ALA A 22 8.17 -1.42 -7.24
C ALA A 22 6.89 -0.91 -7.91
N GLN A 23 6.16 -1.77 -8.64
CA GLN A 23 4.86 -1.41 -9.23
C GLN A 23 3.85 -1.02 -8.16
N VAL A 24 3.81 -1.78 -7.06
CA VAL A 24 2.94 -1.49 -5.92
C VAL A 24 3.32 -0.16 -5.26
N ALA A 25 4.61 0.09 -5.04
CA ALA A 25 5.09 1.34 -4.47
C ALA A 25 4.69 2.55 -5.33
N SER A 26 4.88 2.48 -6.65
CA SER A 26 4.45 3.54 -7.58
C SER A 26 2.93 3.79 -7.51
N ALA A 27 2.12 2.72 -7.45
CA ALA A 27 0.68 2.86 -7.34
C ALA A 27 0.25 3.44 -5.99
N ILE A 28 0.90 3.05 -4.88
CA ILE A 28 0.68 3.64 -3.55
C ILE A 28 0.96 5.15 -3.58
N THR A 29 2.08 5.58 -4.19
CA THR A 29 2.40 7.01 -4.32
C THR A 29 1.28 7.78 -5.03
N LEU A 30 0.79 7.26 -6.15
CA LEU A 30 -0.30 7.91 -6.89
C LEU A 30 -1.59 7.99 -6.06
N LEU A 31 -1.94 6.92 -5.34
CA LEU A 31 -3.12 6.89 -4.45
C LEU A 31 -2.98 7.89 -3.29
N ASP A 32 -1.78 8.00 -2.71
CA ASP A 32 -1.48 8.96 -1.64
C ASP A 32 -1.54 10.42 -2.13
N GLU A 33 -1.19 10.66 -3.40
CA GLU A 33 -1.37 11.94 -4.09
C GLU A 33 -2.84 12.22 -4.47
N GLY A 34 -3.77 11.31 -4.16
CA GLY A 34 -5.20 11.46 -4.39
C GLY A 34 -5.69 11.00 -5.76
N ALA A 35 -4.86 10.32 -6.56
CA ALA A 35 -5.32 9.69 -7.79
C ALA A 35 -6.31 8.56 -7.49
N THR A 36 -7.33 8.41 -8.32
CA THR A 36 -8.32 7.32 -8.17
C THR A 36 -7.89 6.09 -8.97
N VAL A 37 -8.35 4.90 -8.58
CA VAL A 37 -8.07 3.65 -9.32
C VAL A 37 -8.43 3.76 -10.81
N PRO A 38 -9.64 4.23 -11.21
CA PRO A 38 -9.96 4.39 -12.64
C PRO A 38 -9.03 5.38 -13.37
N PHE A 39 -8.58 6.44 -12.68
CA PHE A 39 -7.63 7.39 -13.26
C PHE A 39 -6.26 6.75 -13.48
N ILE A 40 -5.75 6.02 -12.48
CA ILE A 40 -4.45 5.34 -12.57
C ILE A 40 -4.47 4.30 -13.70
N ALA A 41 -5.49 3.43 -13.73
CA ALA A 41 -5.66 2.37 -14.72
C ALA A 41 -5.67 2.93 -16.15
N ARG A 42 -6.25 4.11 -16.35
CA ARG A 42 -6.42 4.72 -17.68
C ARG A 42 -5.28 5.63 -18.11
N TYR A 43 -4.68 6.38 -17.18
CA TYR A 43 -3.76 7.48 -17.52
C TYR A 43 -2.36 7.35 -16.91
N ARG A 44 -2.13 6.40 -16.00
CA ARG A 44 -0.82 6.20 -15.33
C ARG A 44 -0.29 4.78 -15.44
N LYS A 45 -0.75 4.03 -16.44
CA LYS A 45 -0.37 2.63 -16.68
C LYS A 45 1.15 2.43 -16.79
N GLU A 46 1.87 3.36 -17.42
CA GLU A 46 3.33 3.27 -17.55
C GLU A 46 4.04 3.46 -16.20
N VAL A 47 3.54 4.35 -15.35
CA VAL A 47 4.11 4.65 -14.02
C VAL A 47 3.98 3.47 -13.08
N THR A 48 2.86 2.74 -13.17
CA THR A 48 2.62 1.53 -12.38
C THR A 48 3.18 0.27 -13.03
N GLY A 49 3.89 0.38 -14.15
CA GLY A 49 4.42 -0.78 -14.88
C GLY A 49 3.33 -1.74 -15.38
N GLY A 50 2.15 -1.22 -15.70
CA GLY A 50 1.11 -1.98 -16.39
C GLY A 50 0.00 -2.57 -15.53
N LEU A 51 -0.08 -2.23 -14.22
CA LEU A 51 -1.15 -2.75 -13.35
C LEU A 51 -2.54 -2.50 -13.94
N ASP A 52 -3.37 -3.54 -13.97
CA ASP A 52 -4.75 -3.46 -14.44
C ASP A 52 -5.74 -2.99 -13.37
N ASP A 53 -7.00 -2.76 -13.76
CA ASP A 53 -8.05 -2.26 -12.86
C ASP A 53 -8.30 -3.19 -11.67
N THR A 54 -8.27 -4.51 -11.89
CA THR A 54 -8.48 -5.52 -10.83
C THR A 54 -7.33 -5.49 -9.83
N GLN A 55 -6.09 -5.46 -10.32
CA GLN A 55 -4.90 -5.35 -9.48
C GLN A 55 -4.89 -4.06 -8.66
N LEU A 56 -5.26 -2.92 -9.28
CA LEU A 56 -5.30 -1.62 -8.60
C LEU A 56 -6.41 -1.53 -7.55
N ARG A 57 -7.59 -2.13 -7.77
CA ARG A 57 -8.65 -2.22 -6.76
C ARG A 57 -8.20 -3.06 -5.56
N ASN A 58 -7.67 -4.25 -5.82
CA ASN A 58 -7.16 -5.13 -4.76
C ASN A 58 -6.03 -4.45 -3.97
N LEU A 59 -5.11 -3.77 -4.66
CA LEU A 59 -4.05 -2.99 -4.02
C LEU A 59 -4.62 -1.91 -3.10
N ALA A 60 -5.59 -1.11 -3.57
CA ALA A 60 -6.18 -0.03 -2.78
C ALA A 60 -6.87 -0.55 -1.52
N GLU A 61 -7.65 -1.63 -1.62
CA GLU A 61 -8.30 -2.26 -0.47
C GLU A 61 -7.29 -2.80 0.54
N ARG A 62 -6.27 -3.52 0.06
CA ARG A 62 -5.23 -4.10 0.92
C ARG A 62 -4.35 -3.03 1.57
N LEU A 63 -4.08 -1.94 0.87
CA LEU A 63 -3.31 -0.82 1.40
C LEU A 63 -3.99 -0.21 2.63
N VAL A 64 -5.31 0.03 2.57
CA VAL A 64 -6.09 0.55 3.70
C VAL A 64 -5.99 -0.40 4.89
N TYR A 65 -6.33 -1.67 4.69
CA TYR A 65 -6.31 -2.68 5.75
C TYR A 65 -4.93 -2.78 6.42
N LEU A 66 -3.85 -2.87 5.64
CA LEU A 66 -2.50 -3.04 6.18
C LEU A 66 -2.03 -1.78 6.92
N ARG A 67 -2.40 -0.58 6.47
CA ARG A 67 -2.09 0.67 7.20
C ARG A 67 -2.80 0.74 8.54
N GLU A 68 -4.06 0.35 8.61
CA GLU A 68 -4.81 0.27 9.87
C GLU A 68 -4.20 -0.75 10.84
N LEU A 69 -3.84 -1.92 10.33
CA LEU A 69 -3.16 -2.96 11.11
C LEU A 69 -1.83 -2.44 11.70
N GLU A 70 -1.02 -1.76 10.90
CA GLU A 70 0.27 -1.22 11.34
C GLU A 70 0.09 -0.03 12.30
N ALA A 71 -0.93 0.80 12.11
CA ALA A 71 -1.29 1.85 13.07
C ALA A 71 -1.68 1.25 14.43
N ARG A 72 -2.49 0.19 14.43
CA ARG A 72 -2.88 -0.52 15.66
C ARG A 72 -1.69 -1.20 16.33
N ARG A 73 -0.79 -1.82 15.55
CA ARG A 73 0.47 -2.40 16.06
C ARG A 73 1.30 -1.34 16.77
N ALA A 74 1.50 -0.18 16.14
CA ALA A 74 2.28 0.91 16.72
C ALA A 74 1.67 1.43 18.03
N ALA A 75 0.33 1.58 18.09
CA ALA A 75 -0.36 2.00 19.30
C ALA A 75 -0.20 1.00 20.46
N ILE A 76 -0.30 -0.31 20.17
CA ILE A 76 -0.10 -1.37 21.17
C ILE A 76 1.34 -1.33 21.71
N LEU A 77 2.33 -1.25 20.83
CA LEU A 77 3.74 -1.18 21.24
C LEU A 77 4.02 0.06 22.09
N GLY A 78 3.51 1.23 21.68
CA GLY A 78 3.63 2.46 22.47
C GLY A 78 3.02 2.31 23.86
N SER A 79 1.80 1.75 23.96
CA SER A 79 1.14 1.49 25.24
C SER A 79 1.92 0.56 26.16
N ILE A 80 2.69 -0.39 25.62
CA ILE A 80 3.55 -1.29 26.41
C ILE A 80 4.78 -0.54 26.89
N THR A 81 5.41 0.25 26.02
CA THR A 81 6.58 1.07 26.36
C THR A 81 6.26 2.11 27.43
N ASP A 82 5.09 2.76 27.37
CA ASP A 82 4.70 3.79 28.34
C ASP A 82 4.40 3.24 29.75
N GLN A 83 4.20 1.92 29.88
CA GLN A 83 3.91 1.23 31.15
C GLN A 83 5.14 0.58 31.80
N GLY A 84 6.31 0.64 31.15
CA GLY A 84 7.59 0.10 31.65
C GLY A 84 8.57 1.20 32.01
#